data_AF-A0A7S3JLI9-F1
#
_entry.id   AF-A0A7S3JLI9-F1
#
_cell.length_a   1.000
_cell.length_b   1.000
_cell.length_c   1.000
_cell.angle_alpha   90.00
_cell.angle_beta   90.00
_cell.angle_gamma   90.00
#
_symmetry.space_group_name_H-M   'P 1'
#
loop_
_entity.id
_entity.type
_entity.pdbx_description
1 polymer ?
#
loop_
_entity_poly.entity_id
_entity_poly.type
_entity_poly.pdbx_seq_one_letter_code
_entity_poly.pdbx_strand_id
1 'polypeptide(L)'
;MSSQGKIIKQRKANKLLRTRNTKNGLEVLEKLLQTCNLSEVVVRRGTKCKSHLQGKPRRSNFIGVSKNGEVWQSLIMIDKKKTYIGSYATEEEAALSYDFFAILLKQFSANTNFDYTAIQVKRMVENYKDNEYELIPSSLLQ
;
A
#
# COMPACT_ATOMS: atom_id res chain seq x y z
N MET A 1 -1.65 6.46 -25.29
CA MET A 1 -0.37 6.79 -24.62
C MET A 1 -0.47 6.25 -23.20
N SER A 2 0.01 5.02 -22.98
CA SER A 2 -0.14 4.34 -21.69
C SER A 2 0.92 4.88 -20.73
N SER A 3 0.53 5.80 -19.85
CA SER A 3 1.36 6.24 -18.74
C SER A 3 1.38 5.12 -17.70
N GLN A 4 2.12 4.04 -17.96
CA GLN A 4 2.42 3.07 -16.92
C GLN A 4 3.21 3.79 -15.82
N GLY A 5 2.69 3.74 -14.58
CA GLY A 5 3.27 4.40 -13.41
C GLY A 5 4.69 3.91 -13.16
N LYS A 6 5.69 4.69 -13.63
CA LYS A 6 7.10 4.32 -13.49
C LYS A 6 7.56 4.55 -12.05
N ILE A 7 7.88 3.46 -11.35
CA ILE A 7 8.52 3.50 -10.03
C ILE A 7 9.93 4.09 -10.19
N ILE A 8 10.20 5.20 -9.51
CA ILE A 8 11.44 5.97 -9.69
C ILE A 8 12.63 5.32 -8.94
N LYS A 9 12.42 4.71 -7.77
CA LYS A 9 13.47 4.00 -6.98
C LYS A 9 12.89 2.90 -6.06
N GLN A 10 13.33 1.63 -6.24
CA GLN A 10 12.76 0.43 -5.57
C GLN A 10 13.73 -0.39 -4.67
N ARG A 11 15.05 -0.14 -4.69
CA ARG A 11 16.07 -1.04 -4.10
C ARG A 11 15.89 -1.40 -2.62
N LYS A 12 15.26 -0.53 -1.80
CA LYS A 12 15.04 -0.80 -0.36
C LYS A 12 13.75 -1.58 -0.06
N ALA A 13 12.63 -1.35 -0.77
CA ALA A 13 11.41 -2.14 -0.61
C ALA A 13 11.67 -3.64 -0.80
N ASN A 14 12.42 -3.99 -1.85
CA ASN A 14 12.74 -5.38 -2.18
C ASN A 14 13.48 -6.11 -1.05
N LYS A 15 14.19 -5.38 -0.17
CA LYS A 15 14.84 -5.98 1.02
C LYS A 15 13.85 -6.29 2.14
N LEU A 16 12.83 -5.44 2.35
CA LEU A 16 11.81 -5.65 3.39
C LEU A 16 10.91 -6.84 3.11
N LEU A 17 10.63 -7.03 1.82
CA LEU A 17 9.73 -8.05 1.32
C LEU A 17 10.26 -9.48 1.42
N ARG A 18 11.57 -9.62 1.59
CA ARG A 18 12.24 -10.91 1.79
C ARG A 18 12.31 -11.33 3.25
N THR A 19 11.81 -10.49 4.17
CA THR A 19 11.77 -10.83 5.60
C THR A 19 10.74 -11.93 5.87
N ARG A 20 10.92 -12.69 6.96
CA ARG A 20 9.93 -13.71 7.36
C ARG A 20 8.55 -13.08 7.62
N ASN A 21 8.51 -11.86 8.15
CA ASN A 21 7.27 -11.20 8.53
C ASN A 21 6.33 -10.97 7.34
N THR A 22 6.86 -10.56 6.19
CA THR A 22 6.06 -10.35 4.97
C THR A 22 5.56 -11.66 4.36
N LYS A 23 6.37 -12.72 4.41
CA LYS A 23 5.96 -14.06 3.94
C LYS A 23 4.85 -14.65 4.81
N ASN A 24 4.99 -14.57 6.12
CA ASN A 24 3.96 -15.03 7.06
C ASN A 24 2.65 -14.23 6.87
N GLY A 25 2.76 -12.91 6.69
CA GLY A 25 1.60 -12.05 6.43
C GLY A 25 0.86 -12.39 5.14
N LEU A 26 1.60 -12.75 4.08
CA LEU A 26 1.05 -13.18 2.79
C LEU A 26 0.28 -14.51 2.91
N GLU A 27 0.86 -15.49 3.61
CA GLU A 27 0.21 -16.79 3.83
C GLU A 27 -1.09 -16.65 4.63
N VAL A 28 -1.08 -15.83 5.70
CA VAL A 28 -2.28 -15.56 6.50
C VAL A 28 -3.34 -14.84 5.65
N LEU A 29 -2.94 -13.85 4.85
CA LEU A 29 -3.86 -13.11 3.98
C LEU A 29 -4.53 -14.04 2.96
N GLU A 30 -3.79 -14.97 2.35
CA GLU A 30 -4.36 -15.94 1.42
C GLU A 30 -5.38 -16.87 2.06
N LYS A 31 -5.10 -17.36 3.27
CA LYS A 31 -6.03 -18.19 4.03
C LYS A 31 -7.32 -17.43 4.34
N LEU A 32 -7.24 -16.15 4.68
CA LEU A 32 -8.40 -15.31 4.93
C LEU A 32 -9.21 -15.04 3.65
N LEU A 33 -8.54 -14.79 2.53
CA LEU A 33 -9.23 -14.57 1.25
C LEU A 33 -9.97 -15.82 0.74
N GLN A 34 -9.57 -17.02 1.15
CA GLN A 34 -10.28 -18.27 0.83
C GLN A 34 -11.61 -18.40 1.57
N THR A 35 -11.77 -17.77 2.75
CA THR A 35 -12.98 -17.89 3.57
C THR A 35 -13.97 -16.74 3.33
N CYS A 36 -13.55 -15.67 2.65
CA CYS A 36 -14.37 -14.48 2.41
C CYS A 36 -15.18 -14.55 1.11
N ASN A 37 -16.30 -13.85 1.08
CA ASN A 37 -16.99 -13.56 -0.17
C ASN A 37 -16.17 -12.53 -0.97
N LEU A 38 -15.85 -12.87 -2.21
CA LEU A 38 -14.98 -12.11 -3.10
C LEU A 38 -15.49 -10.67 -3.37
N SER A 39 -16.80 -10.45 -3.38
CA SER A 39 -17.39 -9.12 -3.61
C SER A 39 -17.47 -8.23 -2.36
N GLU A 40 -17.16 -8.77 -1.17
CA GLU A 40 -17.28 -8.02 0.08
C GLU A 40 -16.10 -7.04 0.27
N VAL A 41 -16.40 -5.86 0.83
CA VAL A 41 -15.38 -4.92 1.32
C VAL A 41 -14.75 -5.48 2.58
N VAL A 42 -13.54 -6.02 2.46
CA VAL A 42 -12.81 -6.66 3.56
C VAL A 42 -11.86 -5.71 4.29
N VAL A 43 -11.45 -4.61 3.66
CA VAL A 43 -10.66 -3.55 4.30
C VAL A 43 -11.34 -2.22 4.05
N ARG A 44 -11.62 -1.48 5.12
CA ARG A 44 -12.18 -0.14 5.05
C ARG A 44 -11.10 0.90 5.27
N ARG A 45 -11.18 2.01 4.54
CA ARG A 45 -10.32 3.17 4.71
C ARG A 45 -10.40 3.66 6.15
N GLY A 46 -9.25 3.90 6.76
CA GLY A 46 -9.21 4.50 8.07
C GLY A 46 -9.27 6.02 7.99
N THR A 47 -9.67 6.64 9.10
CA THR A 47 -9.63 8.11 9.19
C THR A 47 -8.22 8.54 9.56
N LYS A 48 -7.64 9.45 8.77
CA LYS A 48 -6.33 10.03 9.08
C LYS A 48 -6.45 10.81 10.40
N CYS A 49 -5.77 10.36 11.46
CA CYS A 49 -5.77 11.08 12.74
C CYS A 49 -5.35 12.53 12.52
N LYS A 50 -6.08 13.50 13.06
CA LYS A 50 -5.71 14.92 12.95
C LYS A 50 -4.35 15.13 13.60
N SER A 51 -3.44 15.87 12.93
CA SER A 51 -2.13 16.15 13.54
C SER A 51 -2.33 17.07 14.73
N HIS A 52 -1.75 16.71 15.86
CA HIS A 52 -1.72 17.54 17.07
C HIS A 52 -0.84 18.79 16.91
N LEU A 53 -0.01 18.85 15.86
CA LEU A 53 0.79 20.02 15.50
C LEU A 53 -0.14 21.10 14.91
N GLN A 54 -0.59 22.01 15.77
CA GLN A 54 -1.31 23.21 15.37
C GLN A 54 -0.46 24.01 14.36
N GLY A 55 -1.00 24.27 13.17
CA GLY A 55 -0.50 25.34 12.28
C GLY A 55 0.41 24.97 11.10
N LYS A 56 0.81 23.71 10.88
CA LYS A 56 1.51 23.34 9.63
C LYS A 56 0.65 22.43 8.75
N PRO A 57 0.34 22.83 7.50
CA PRO A 57 -0.38 21.96 6.58
C PRO A 57 0.44 20.71 6.34
N ARG A 58 -0.25 19.57 6.27
CA ARG A 58 0.40 18.30 5.94
C ARG A 58 0.89 18.35 4.49
N ARG A 59 2.02 17.69 4.23
CA ARG A 59 2.59 17.57 2.89
C ARG A 59 1.82 16.61 1.97
N SER A 60 0.90 15.82 2.53
CA SER A 60 0.11 14.81 1.82
C SER A 60 -1.28 14.68 2.45
N ASN A 61 -2.25 14.30 1.62
CA ASN A 61 -3.60 13.91 2.03
C ASN A 61 -3.64 12.46 2.49
N PHE A 62 -2.74 11.61 2.00
CA PHE A 62 -2.72 10.17 2.33
C PHE A 62 -1.83 9.80 3.53
N ILE A 63 -2.16 8.70 4.20
CA ILE A 63 -1.39 8.04 5.25
C ILE A 63 -0.15 7.40 4.60
N GLY A 64 1.00 7.52 5.26
CA GLY A 64 2.26 6.92 4.78
C GLY A 64 2.90 7.62 3.58
N VAL A 65 2.25 8.64 3.01
CA VAL A 65 2.78 9.37 1.84
C VAL A 65 3.50 10.64 2.26
N SER A 66 4.65 10.93 1.65
CA SER A 66 5.38 12.19 1.84
C SER A 66 5.98 12.68 0.53
N LYS A 67 5.90 14.00 0.28
CA LYS A 67 6.56 14.65 -0.85
C LYS A 67 8.02 14.97 -0.53
N ASN A 68 8.93 14.62 -1.45
CA ASN A 68 10.34 14.97 -1.39
C ASN A 68 10.81 15.49 -2.76
N GLY A 69 10.90 16.82 -2.91
CA GLY A 69 11.10 17.45 -4.21
C GLY A 69 9.89 17.21 -5.12
N GLU A 70 10.15 16.67 -6.30
CA GLU A 70 9.12 16.32 -7.31
C GLU A 70 8.58 14.89 -7.15
N VAL A 71 9.10 14.14 -6.19
CA VAL A 71 8.80 12.70 -6.04
C VAL A 71 7.92 12.45 -4.82
N TRP A 72 6.94 11.56 -4.98
CA TRP A 72 6.10 11.07 -3.90
C TRP A 72 6.67 9.79 -3.32
N GLN A 73 6.77 9.71 -2.00
CA GLN A 73 7.37 8.58 -1.29
C GLN A 73 6.31 7.84 -0.49
N SER A 74 6.30 6.52 -0.59
CA SER A 74 5.51 5.65 0.28
C SER A 74 6.37 5.13 1.43
N LEU A 75 5.87 5.26 2.65
CA LEU A 75 6.58 4.98 3.89
C LEU A 75 5.68 4.20 4.84
N ILE A 76 6.18 3.13 5.41
CA ILE A 76 5.47 2.31 6.40
C ILE A 76 6.23 2.21 7.72
N MET A 77 5.49 2.11 8.83
CA MET A 77 6.06 1.90 10.16
C MET A 77 6.13 0.40 10.44
N ILE A 78 7.35 -0.11 10.58
CA ILE A 78 7.63 -1.51 10.97
C ILE A 78 8.56 -1.44 12.16
N ASP A 79 8.22 -2.12 13.26
CA ASP A 79 9.01 -2.13 14.50
C ASP A 79 9.40 -0.72 14.99
N LYS A 80 8.42 0.20 14.98
CA LYS A 80 8.59 1.63 15.33
C LYS A 80 9.57 2.40 14.43
N LYS A 81 10.04 1.81 13.33
CA LYS A 81 10.93 2.44 12.37
C LYS A 81 10.22 2.78 11.07
N LYS A 82 10.42 4.03 10.61
CA LYS A 82 10.00 4.46 9.28
C LYS A 82 10.81 3.73 8.22
N THR A 83 10.09 3.06 7.36
CA THR A 83 10.65 2.24 6.31
C THR A 83 10.15 2.76 4.98
N TYR A 84 11.10 3.09 4.10
CA TYR A 84 10.81 3.50 2.74
C TYR A 84 10.41 2.28 1.89
N ILE A 85 9.23 2.37 1.30
CA ILE A 85 8.71 1.40 0.33
C ILE A 85 9.23 1.80 -1.04
N GLY A 86 8.75 2.91 -1.59
CA GLY A 86 9.03 3.28 -2.98
C GLY A 86 8.85 4.76 -3.26
N SER A 87 9.21 5.13 -4.48
CA SER A 87 9.08 6.48 -5.02
C SER A 87 8.24 6.44 -6.27
N TYR A 88 7.28 7.34 -6.35
CA TYR A 88 6.19 7.36 -7.31
C TYR A 88 6.05 8.74 -7.94
N ALA A 89 5.42 8.77 -9.12
CA ALA A 89 5.18 9.99 -9.85
C ALA A 89 3.99 10.77 -9.27
N THR A 90 2.99 10.06 -8.75
CA THR A 90 1.79 10.66 -8.17
C THR A 90 1.63 10.34 -6.69
N GLU A 91 0.81 11.15 -6.01
CA GLU A 91 0.53 10.98 -4.59
C GLU A 91 -0.31 9.70 -4.37
N GLU A 92 -1.25 9.46 -5.27
CA GLU A 92 -2.18 8.34 -5.28
C GLU A 92 -1.46 7.00 -5.46
N GLU A 93 -0.50 6.92 -6.38
CA GLU A 93 0.34 5.72 -6.55
C GLU A 93 1.12 5.38 -5.28
N ALA A 94 1.67 6.40 -4.61
CA ALA A 94 2.34 6.21 -3.33
C ALA A 94 1.37 5.72 -2.24
N ALA A 95 0.13 6.20 -2.25
CA ALA A 95 -0.92 5.79 -1.31
C ALA A 95 -1.37 4.35 -1.55
N LEU A 96 -1.60 3.96 -2.81
CA LEU A 96 -1.94 2.58 -3.19
C LEU A 96 -0.84 1.60 -2.79
N SER A 97 0.41 1.99 -3.01
CA SER A 97 1.55 1.22 -2.53
C SER A 97 1.54 1.09 -1.00
N TYR A 98 1.31 2.18 -0.26
CA TYR A 98 1.23 2.10 1.20
C TYR A 98 0.15 1.11 1.66
N ASP A 99 -1.04 1.21 1.08
CA ASP A 99 -2.19 0.38 1.43
C ASP A 99 -1.92 -1.10 1.20
N PHE A 100 -1.34 -1.45 0.05
CA PHE A 100 -0.94 -2.83 -0.24
C PHE A 100 -0.01 -3.40 0.84
N PHE A 101 1.04 -2.67 1.20
CA PHE A 101 1.99 -3.13 2.24
C PHE A 101 1.35 -3.15 3.64
N ALA A 102 0.42 -2.23 3.92
CA ALA A 102 -0.33 -2.24 5.17
C ALA A 102 -1.23 -3.49 5.27
N ILE A 103 -1.94 -3.85 4.19
CA ILE A 103 -2.76 -5.07 4.10
C ILE A 103 -1.88 -6.31 4.18
N LEU A 104 -0.73 -6.33 3.52
CA LEU A 104 0.19 -7.46 3.59
C LEU A 104 0.67 -7.74 5.03
N LEU A 105 0.91 -6.68 5.81
CA LEU A 105 1.43 -6.80 7.17
C LEU A 105 0.34 -6.99 8.24
N LYS A 106 -0.85 -6.42 8.04
CA LYS A 106 -1.93 -6.37 9.05
C LYS A 106 -3.24 -7.04 8.62
N GLN A 107 -3.29 -7.57 7.40
CA GLN A 107 -4.44 -8.22 6.79
C GLN A 107 -5.68 -7.29 6.84
N PHE A 108 -6.83 -7.79 7.30
CA PHE A 108 -8.08 -7.02 7.34
C PHE A 108 -8.11 -5.91 8.41
N SER A 109 -7.12 -5.89 9.31
CA SER A 109 -6.97 -4.83 10.32
C SER A 109 -6.10 -3.65 9.84
N ALA A 110 -5.71 -3.65 8.57
CA ALA A 110 -4.89 -2.60 8.00
C ALA A 110 -5.59 -1.24 8.01
N ASN A 111 -4.84 -0.20 8.36
CA ASN A 111 -5.31 1.18 8.26
C ASN A 111 -4.92 1.70 6.87
N THR A 112 -5.87 1.68 5.94
CA THR A 112 -5.67 2.05 4.52
C THR A 112 -6.23 3.42 4.21
N ASN A 113 -5.81 3.96 3.06
CA ASN A 113 -6.32 5.17 2.45
C ASN A 113 -7.62 4.94 1.67
N PHE A 114 -7.76 3.76 1.06
CA PHE A 114 -8.91 3.37 0.24
C PHE A 114 -9.64 2.15 0.81
N ASP A 115 -10.87 1.96 0.33
CA ASP A 115 -11.66 0.77 0.59
C ASP A 115 -11.26 -0.34 -0.39
N TYR A 116 -11.16 -1.57 0.10
CA TYR A 116 -10.77 -2.72 -0.71
C TYR A 116 -11.72 -3.89 -0.56
N THR A 117 -12.16 -4.42 -1.69
CA THR A 117 -12.88 -5.69 -1.77
C THR A 117 -11.91 -6.87 -1.73
N ALA A 118 -12.40 -8.05 -1.34
CA ALA A 118 -11.60 -9.27 -1.34
C ALA A 118 -11.01 -9.58 -2.73
N ILE A 119 -11.76 -9.31 -3.82
CA ILE A 119 -11.24 -9.42 -5.20
C ILE A 119 -10.06 -8.48 -5.43
N GLN A 120 -10.17 -7.21 -5.04
CA GLN A 120 -9.10 -6.24 -5.23
C GLN A 120 -7.84 -6.65 -4.46
N VAL A 121 -7.99 -7.09 -3.21
CA VAL A 121 -6.85 -7.57 -2.41
C VAL A 121 -6.23 -8.82 -3.04
N LYS A 122 -7.05 -9.78 -3.50
CA LYS A 122 -6.57 -11.00 -4.16
C LYS A 122 -5.73 -10.67 -5.40
N ARG A 123 -6.23 -9.78 -6.28
CA ARG A 123 -5.50 -9.32 -7.46
C ARG A 123 -4.17 -8.66 -7.11
N MET A 124 -4.12 -7.86 -6.05
CA MET A 124 -2.87 -7.25 -5.58
C MET A 124 -1.85 -8.29 -5.14
N VAL A 125 -2.28 -9.33 -4.43
CA VAL A 125 -1.41 -10.42 -3.97
C VAL A 125 -0.90 -11.25 -5.16
N GLU A 126 -1.76 -11.56 -6.13
CA GLU A 126 -1.40 -12.28 -7.36
C GLU A 126 -0.34 -11.52 -8.17
N ASN A 127 -0.63 -10.26 -8.54
CA ASN A 127 0.32 -9.40 -9.26
C ASN A 127 1.68 -9.31 -8.53
N TYR A 128 1.64 -9.30 -7.20
CA TYR A 128 2.84 -9.22 -6.40
C TYR A 128 3.68 -10.51 -6.40
N LYS A 129 3.05 -11.70 -6.43
CA LYS A 129 3.76 -12.99 -6.50
C LYS A 129 4.52 -13.14 -7.81
N ASP A 130 3.97 -12.61 -8.90
CA ASP A 130 4.52 -12.76 -10.25
C ASP A 130 5.74 -11.84 -10.50
N ASN A 131 6.21 -11.10 -9.48
CA ASN A 131 7.36 -10.19 -9.52
C ASN A 131 7.25 -9.01 -10.49
N GLU A 132 6.06 -8.75 -11.05
CA GLU A 132 5.76 -7.49 -11.74
C GLU A 132 5.01 -6.58 -10.77
N TYR A 133 5.76 -5.70 -10.12
CA TYR A 133 5.25 -4.58 -9.31
C TYR A 133 4.49 -3.53 -10.16
N GLU A 134 3.68 -3.96 -11.12
CA GLU A 134 2.70 -3.09 -11.74
C GLU A 134 1.58 -2.84 -10.72
N LEU A 135 1.65 -1.67 -10.07
CA LEU A 135 0.53 -1.11 -9.33
C LEU A 135 -0.70 -1.22 -10.23
N ILE A 136 -1.81 -1.78 -9.69
CA ILE A 136 -3.08 -1.84 -10.41
C ILE A 136 -3.35 -0.43 -10.96
N PRO A 137 -3.40 -0.24 -12.30
CA PRO A 137 -3.68 1.05 -12.90
C PRO A 137 -4.94 1.64 -12.28
N SER A 138 -4.95 2.95 -11.99
CA SER A 138 -6.11 3.63 -11.39
C SER A 138 -7.41 3.40 -12.17
N SER A 139 -7.32 3.05 -13.46
CA SER A 139 -8.44 2.67 -14.33
C SER A 139 -9.13 1.35 -13.98
N LEU A 140 -8.55 0.52 -13.12
CA LEU A 140 -9.12 -0.76 -12.65
C LEU A 140 -9.72 -0.66 -11.23
N LEU A 141 -9.77 0.55 -10.66
CA LEU A 141 -10.38 0.85 -9.37
C LEU A 141 -11.83 1.40 -9.49
N GLN A 142 -12.52 1.16 -10.60
CA GLN A 142 -13.93 1.51 -10.80
C GLN A 142 -14.87 0.36 -10.47
#